data_AF-A0A6G4AVP8-F1
#
_entry.id   AF-A0A6G4AVP8-F1
#
_cell.length_a   1.000
_cell.length_b   1.000
_cell.length_c   1.000
_cell.angle_alpha   90.00
_cell.angle_beta   90.00
_cell.angle_gamma   90.00
#
_symmetry.space_group_name_H-M   'P 1'
#
loop_
_entity.id
_entity.type
_entity.pdbx_description
1 polymer ?
#
loop_
_entity_poly.entity_id
_entity_poly.type
_entity_poly.pdbx_seq_one_letter_code
_entity_poly.pdbx_strand_id
1 'polypeptide(L)'
;MNERLDDAEEGGQAQQVTVTQDRLGKMLTREKAQGERAAIKRLLSTLGFDTPKALTEFVTAQREAEQAALSEVERRVQAAAERELQAARREELAAERERSAIRRAALVALGAEGDDLTDAERLLAVDDEDADEAQIHAAAEALRSRRPELFGEVRTPVPAAPAGAPAGRGPSRTTSPQKPGSAGLEMARRRGLIPEFSDAAS
;
A
#
# COMPACT_ATOMS: atom_id res chain seq x y z
N MET A 1 128.34 -35.35 -9.47
CA MET A 1 126.94 -35.27 -9.02
C MET A 1 126.46 -33.88 -9.42
N ASN A 2 125.75 -33.72 -10.55
CA ASN A 2 124.28 -33.84 -10.68
C ASN A 2 123.57 -32.91 -9.68
N GLU A 3 122.60 -32.06 -9.99
CA GLU A 3 121.91 -31.69 -11.23
C GLU A 3 120.99 -30.48 -10.87
N ARG A 4 120.81 -29.57 -11.83
CA ARG A 4 119.60 -28.77 -12.11
C ARG A 4 118.98 -27.80 -11.08
N LEU A 5 119.09 -26.51 -11.46
CA LEU A 5 118.06 -25.47 -11.41
C LEU A 5 116.64 -26.03 -11.66
N ASP A 6 115.64 -25.52 -10.95
CA ASP A 6 114.55 -24.75 -11.59
C ASP A 6 113.56 -24.22 -10.55
N ASP A 7 113.31 -22.92 -10.66
CA ASP A 7 112.21 -22.18 -10.08
C ASP A 7 110.87 -22.82 -10.46
N ALA A 8 110.05 -23.17 -9.48
CA ALA A 8 108.65 -23.51 -9.70
C ALA A 8 107.79 -22.33 -9.23
N GLU A 9 107.73 -21.29 -10.04
CA GLU A 9 106.59 -20.38 -10.06
C GLU A 9 105.35 -21.17 -10.49
N GLU A 10 104.53 -21.62 -9.54
CA GLU A 10 103.16 -22.05 -9.81
C GLU A 10 102.31 -20.81 -10.13
N GLY A 11 102.48 -20.32 -11.36
CA GLY A 11 101.53 -19.44 -12.02
C GLY A 11 100.20 -20.17 -12.20
N GLY A 12 99.29 -20.02 -11.24
CA GLY A 12 97.88 -20.34 -11.41
C GLY A 12 97.35 -19.61 -12.64
N GLN A 13 97.24 -20.34 -13.75
CA GLN A 13 96.69 -19.82 -14.99
C GLN A 13 95.25 -19.36 -14.72
N ALA A 14 95.09 -18.04 -14.55
CA ALA A 14 93.80 -17.39 -14.62
C ALA A 14 93.23 -17.71 -16.00
N GLN A 15 92.34 -18.69 -16.05
CA GLN A 15 91.69 -19.13 -17.26
C GLN A 15 90.88 -17.93 -17.78
N GLN A 16 91.45 -17.22 -18.76
CA GLN A 16 90.81 -16.07 -19.38
C GLN A 16 89.62 -16.59 -20.19
N VAL A 17 88.45 -16.61 -19.54
CA VAL A 17 87.19 -16.94 -20.20
C VAL A 17 86.80 -15.76 -21.07
N THR A 18 87.03 -15.86 -22.39
CA THR A 18 86.53 -14.88 -23.35
C THR A 18 85.02 -15.00 -23.42
N VAL A 19 84.32 -14.08 -22.77
CA VAL A 19 82.85 -14.04 -22.76
C VAL A 19 82.37 -13.27 -23.99
N THR A 20 81.64 -13.95 -24.87
CA THR A 20 81.02 -13.32 -26.04
C THR A 20 79.80 -12.48 -25.63
N GLN A 21 79.49 -11.44 -26.39
CA GLN A 21 78.36 -10.52 -26.12
C GLN A 21 77.01 -11.27 -26.01
N ASP A 22 76.80 -12.30 -26.83
CA ASP A 22 75.62 -13.18 -26.75
C ASP A 22 75.55 -13.98 -25.43
N ARG A 23 76.71 -14.36 -24.88
CA ARG A 23 76.79 -15.09 -23.61
C ARG A 23 76.50 -14.16 -22.43
N LEU A 24 76.97 -12.91 -22.49
CA LEU A 24 76.61 -11.85 -21.54
C LEU A 24 75.11 -11.55 -21.55
N GLY A 25 74.50 -11.40 -22.74
CA GLY A 25 73.06 -11.17 -22.86
C GLY A 25 72.21 -12.27 -22.23
N LYS A 26 72.61 -13.54 -22.40
CA LYS A 26 71.96 -14.71 -21.78
C LYS A 26 72.16 -14.77 -20.26
N MET A 27 73.30 -14.32 -19.74
CA MET A 27 73.55 -14.26 -18.30
C MET A 27 72.70 -13.17 -17.63
N LEU A 28 72.67 -11.97 -18.21
CA LEU A 28 71.89 -10.84 -17.70
C LEU A 28 70.39 -11.12 -17.67
N THR A 29 69.84 -11.77 -18.70
CA THR A 29 68.42 -12.16 -18.71
C THR A 29 68.09 -13.19 -17.63
N ARG A 30 68.99 -14.15 -17.37
CA ARG A 30 68.82 -15.12 -16.28
C ARG A 30 68.92 -14.47 -14.91
N GLU A 31 69.86 -13.57 -14.71
CA GLU A 31 70.03 -12.82 -13.47
C GLU A 31 68.81 -11.95 -13.16
N LYS A 32 68.29 -11.23 -14.17
CA LYS A 32 67.05 -10.46 -14.05
C LYS A 32 65.87 -11.35 -13.68
N ALA A 33 65.69 -12.47 -14.37
CA ALA A 33 64.61 -13.43 -14.07
C ALA A 33 64.75 -14.05 -12.67
N GLN A 34 65.97 -14.27 -12.18
CA GLN A 34 66.22 -14.75 -10.81
C GLN A 34 65.91 -13.66 -9.77
N GLY A 35 66.29 -12.41 -10.03
CA GLY A 35 65.99 -11.27 -9.16
C GLY A 35 64.48 -11.03 -9.04
N GLU A 36 63.75 -11.07 -10.14
CA GLU A 36 62.28 -10.96 -10.16
C GLU A 36 61.63 -12.08 -9.34
N ARG A 37 62.05 -13.34 -9.54
CA ARG A 37 61.55 -14.47 -8.76
C ARG A 37 61.86 -14.36 -7.26
N ALA A 38 63.06 -13.89 -6.91
CA ALA A 38 63.45 -13.67 -5.52
C ALA A 38 62.62 -12.55 -4.86
N ALA A 39 62.34 -11.48 -5.59
CA ALA A 39 61.48 -10.39 -5.11
C ALA A 39 60.04 -10.87 -4.88
N ILE A 40 59.47 -11.63 -5.82
CA ILE A 40 58.13 -12.23 -5.68
C ILE A 40 58.09 -13.18 -4.49
N LYS A 41 59.10 -14.04 -4.32
CA LYS A 41 59.16 -14.97 -3.19
C LYS A 41 59.23 -14.24 -1.84
N ARG A 42 60.04 -13.17 -1.74
CA ARG A 42 60.11 -12.34 -0.53
C ARG A 42 58.77 -11.68 -0.24
N LEU A 43 58.12 -11.09 -1.25
CA LEU A 43 56.81 -10.46 -1.09
C LEU A 43 55.78 -11.47 -0.57
N LEU A 44 55.71 -12.66 -1.18
CA LEU A 44 54.81 -13.72 -0.75
C LEU A 44 55.08 -14.15 0.69
N SER A 45 56.34 -14.35 1.06
CA SER A 45 56.69 -14.69 2.45
C SER A 45 56.34 -13.58 3.45
N THR A 46 56.54 -12.30 3.10
CA THR A 46 56.16 -11.16 3.95
C THR A 46 54.65 -11.10 4.14
N LEU A 47 53.88 -11.46 3.12
CA LEU A 47 52.43 -11.56 3.15
C LEU A 47 51.93 -12.87 3.79
N GLY A 48 52.83 -13.79 4.17
CA GLY A 48 52.48 -15.07 4.80
C GLY A 48 52.01 -16.16 3.83
N PHE A 49 52.26 -16.01 2.52
CA PHE A 49 51.89 -16.99 1.50
C PHE A 49 53.11 -17.80 1.04
N ASP A 50 52.96 -19.12 1.00
CA ASP A 50 54.01 -20.02 0.51
C ASP A 50 54.11 -20.04 -1.02
N THR A 51 53.00 -19.75 -1.70
CA THR A 51 52.92 -19.78 -3.17
C THR A 51 52.06 -18.64 -3.73
N PRO A 52 52.31 -18.19 -4.98
CA PRO A 52 51.45 -17.20 -5.65
C PRO A 52 50.01 -17.70 -5.83
N LYS A 53 49.84 -19.02 -5.96
CA LYS A 53 48.54 -19.67 -6.07
C LYS A 53 47.72 -19.50 -4.79
N ALA A 54 48.33 -19.71 -3.62
CA ALA A 54 47.68 -19.50 -2.32
C ALA A 54 47.19 -18.05 -2.13
N LEU A 55 47.99 -17.07 -2.55
CA LEU A 55 47.58 -15.65 -2.52
C LEU A 55 46.37 -15.40 -3.42
N THR A 56 46.34 -16.01 -4.61
CA THR A 56 45.24 -15.85 -5.56
C THR A 56 43.96 -16.48 -5.02
N GLU A 57 44.04 -17.71 -4.50
CA GLU A 57 42.92 -18.43 -3.88
C GLU A 57 42.34 -17.67 -2.67
N PHE A 58 43.20 -17.08 -1.84
CA PHE A 58 42.77 -16.26 -0.72
C PHE A 58 42.00 -15.02 -1.17
N VAL A 59 42.54 -14.29 -2.15
CA VAL A 59 41.88 -13.07 -2.68
C VAL A 59 40.55 -13.42 -3.35
N THR A 60 40.46 -14.54 -4.08
CA THR A 60 39.20 -14.98 -4.68
C THR A 60 38.18 -15.37 -3.62
N ALA A 61 38.58 -16.17 -2.62
CA ALA A 61 37.70 -16.59 -1.54
C ALA A 61 37.20 -15.40 -0.71
N GLN A 62 38.07 -14.42 -0.47
CA GLN A 62 37.68 -13.20 0.25
C GLN A 62 36.69 -12.36 -0.56
N ARG A 63 36.90 -12.19 -1.87
CA ARG A 63 35.94 -11.49 -2.75
C ARG A 63 34.60 -12.20 -2.80
N GLU A 64 34.59 -13.52 -2.90
CA GLU A 64 33.37 -14.31 -2.89
C GLU A 64 32.64 -14.19 -1.54
N ALA A 65 33.36 -14.22 -0.42
CA ALA A 65 32.78 -14.03 0.91
C ALA A 65 32.20 -12.62 1.08
N GLU A 66 32.88 -11.58 0.61
CA GLU A 66 32.38 -10.20 0.63
C GLU A 66 31.13 -10.04 -0.24
N GLN A 67 31.12 -10.61 -1.44
CA GLN A 67 29.94 -10.61 -2.32
C GLN A 67 28.77 -11.38 -1.70
N ALA A 68 29.03 -12.53 -1.10
CA ALA A 68 28.02 -13.32 -0.41
C ALA A 68 27.45 -12.55 0.79
N ALA A 69 28.29 -11.90 1.60
CA ALA A 69 27.88 -11.08 2.73
C ALA A 69 27.02 -9.89 2.30
N LEU A 70 27.41 -9.18 1.23
CA LEU A 70 26.59 -8.11 0.65
C LEU A 70 25.22 -8.63 0.21
N SER A 71 25.18 -9.77 -0.49
CA SER A 71 23.92 -10.38 -0.94
C SER A 71 23.01 -10.84 0.21
N GLU A 72 23.59 -11.28 1.32
CA GLU A 72 22.82 -11.65 2.52
C GLU A 72 22.24 -10.42 3.21
N VAL A 73 23.03 -9.35 3.33
CA VAL A 73 22.56 -8.08 3.88
C VAL A 73 21.41 -7.52 3.03
N GLU A 74 21.56 -7.51 1.71
CA GLU A 74 20.50 -7.07 0.78
C GLU A 74 19.22 -7.90 0.97
N ARG A 75 19.33 -9.22 1.08
CA ARG A 75 18.18 -10.10 1.33
C ARG A 75 17.51 -9.79 2.66
N ARG A 76 18.28 -9.52 3.72
CA ARG A 76 17.74 -9.16 5.04
C ARG A 76 17.03 -7.80 5.00
N VAL A 77 17.57 -6.83 4.28
CA VAL A 77 16.95 -5.51 4.09
C VAL A 77 15.64 -5.64 3.33
N GLN A 78 15.61 -6.40 2.23
CA GLN A 78 14.38 -6.65 1.47
C GLN A 78 13.31 -7.34 2.34
N ALA A 79 13.69 -8.39 3.08
CA ALA A 79 12.78 -9.08 3.98
C ALA A 79 12.25 -8.19 5.12
N ALA A 80 13.06 -7.25 5.62
CA ALA A 80 12.62 -6.27 6.62
C ALA A 80 11.63 -5.26 6.02
N ALA A 81 11.93 -4.72 4.84
CA ALA A 81 11.05 -3.78 4.13
C ALA A 81 9.70 -4.43 3.78
N GLU A 82 9.68 -5.69 3.34
CA GLU A 82 8.45 -6.43 3.08
C GLU A 82 7.60 -6.62 4.34
N ARG A 83 8.24 -6.93 5.49
CA ARG A 83 7.53 -7.06 6.77
C ARG A 83 6.94 -5.73 7.23
N GLU A 84 7.68 -4.63 7.05
CA GLU A 84 7.21 -3.29 7.38
C GLU A 84 6.01 -2.89 6.51
N LEU A 85 6.07 -3.13 5.20
CA LEU A 85 4.93 -2.94 4.29
C LEU A 85 3.72 -3.78 4.69
N GLN A 86 3.92 -5.04 5.08
CA GLN A 86 2.83 -5.89 5.55
C GLN A 86 2.24 -5.41 6.88
N ALA A 87 3.07 -4.90 7.79
CA ALA A 87 2.62 -4.33 9.06
C ALA A 87 1.81 -3.05 8.82
N ALA A 88 2.32 -2.12 8.01
CA ALA A 88 1.63 -0.88 7.64
C ALA A 88 0.27 -1.16 7.02
N ARG A 89 0.17 -2.11 6.07
CA ARG A 89 -1.12 -2.51 5.48
C ARG A 89 -2.11 -3.08 6.51
N ARG A 90 -1.62 -3.82 7.51
CA ARG A 90 -2.49 -4.35 8.57
C ARG A 90 -2.99 -3.25 9.48
N GLU A 91 -2.15 -2.28 9.78
CA GLU A 91 -2.50 -1.11 10.58
C GLU A 91 -3.50 -0.21 9.85
N GLU A 92 -3.29 0.09 8.57
CA GLU A 92 -4.24 0.83 7.73
C GLU A 92 -5.62 0.15 7.72
N LEU A 93 -5.66 -1.16 7.46
CA LEU A 93 -6.89 -1.93 7.48
C LEU A 93 -7.54 -2.02 8.87
N ALA A 94 -6.77 -1.89 9.95
CA ALA A 94 -7.31 -1.84 11.30
C ALA A 94 -7.92 -0.45 11.59
N ALA A 95 -7.20 0.61 11.23
CA ALA A 95 -7.65 2.00 11.37
C ALA A 95 -8.92 2.27 10.54
N GLU A 96 -9.01 1.74 9.31
CA GLU A 96 -10.24 1.82 8.50
C GLU A 96 -11.43 1.12 9.17
N ARG A 97 -11.20 -0.08 9.73
CA ARG A 97 -12.25 -0.82 10.45
C ARG A 97 -12.70 -0.06 11.69
N GLU A 98 -11.77 0.49 12.46
CA GLU A 98 -12.06 1.31 13.63
C GLU A 98 -12.88 2.55 13.27
N ARG A 99 -12.44 3.33 12.27
CA ARG A 99 -13.19 4.49 11.76
C ARG A 99 -14.59 4.11 11.30
N SER A 100 -14.74 2.99 10.58
CA SER A 100 -16.06 2.49 10.17
C SER A 100 -16.93 2.09 11.36
N ALA A 101 -16.35 1.55 12.42
CA ALA A 101 -17.08 1.14 13.62
C ALA A 101 -17.56 2.37 14.41
N ILE A 102 -16.71 3.40 14.56
CA ILE A 102 -17.07 4.66 15.23
C ILE A 102 -18.23 5.35 14.49
N ARG A 103 -18.14 5.48 13.16
CA ARG A 103 -19.22 6.07 12.34
C ARG A 103 -20.54 5.31 12.51
N ARG A 104 -20.48 3.97 12.47
CA ARG A 104 -21.66 3.14 12.69
C ARG A 104 -22.23 3.27 14.08
N ALA A 105 -21.39 3.28 15.11
CA ALA A 105 -21.82 3.44 16.49
C ALA A 105 -22.55 4.76 16.69
N ALA A 106 -22.06 5.87 16.12
CA ALA A 106 -22.73 7.17 16.19
C ALA A 106 -24.12 7.16 15.52
N LEU A 107 -24.25 6.54 14.34
CA LEU A 107 -25.52 6.44 13.63
C LEU A 107 -26.54 5.55 14.38
N VAL A 108 -26.09 4.40 14.88
CA VAL A 108 -26.92 3.49 15.67
C VAL A 108 -27.36 4.14 16.98
N ALA A 109 -26.48 4.90 17.65
CA ALA A 109 -26.82 5.63 18.87
C ALA A 109 -27.94 6.66 18.65
N LEU A 110 -28.08 7.19 17.43
CA LEU A 110 -29.15 8.10 17.03
C LEU A 110 -30.42 7.39 16.53
N GLY A 111 -30.42 6.06 16.45
CA GLY A 111 -31.59 5.24 16.09
C GLY A 111 -31.63 4.75 14.64
N ALA A 112 -30.54 4.84 13.88
CA ALA A 112 -30.48 4.25 12.55
C ALA A 112 -30.33 2.71 12.65
N GLU A 113 -31.16 1.97 11.92
CA GLU A 113 -31.19 0.50 11.96
C GLU A 113 -31.35 -0.11 10.56
N GLY A 114 -30.94 -1.37 10.39
CA GLY A 114 -31.19 -2.13 9.17
C GLY A 114 -30.69 -1.46 7.86
N ASP A 115 -31.57 -1.39 6.86
CA ASP A 115 -31.27 -0.78 5.57
C ASP A 115 -31.07 0.74 5.70
N ASP A 116 -31.79 1.40 6.61
CA ASP A 116 -31.67 2.84 6.87
C ASP A 116 -30.31 3.19 7.47
N LEU A 117 -29.71 2.31 8.29
CA LEU A 117 -28.32 2.46 8.77
C LEU A 117 -27.33 2.44 7.60
N THR A 118 -27.51 1.50 6.67
CA THR A 118 -26.63 1.38 5.49
C THR A 118 -26.71 2.62 4.60
N ASP A 119 -27.92 3.16 4.43
CA ASP A 119 -28.13 4.38 3.66
C ASP A 119 -27.65 5.62 4.42
N ALA A 120 -27.80 5.67 5.75
CA ALA A 120 -27.24 6.73 6.58
C ALA A 120 -25.70 6.74 6.53
N GLU A 121 -25.04 5.58 6.54
CA GLU A 121 -23.58 5.47 6.36
C GLU A 121 -23.11 6.05 5.03
N ARG A 122 -23.86 5.83 3.94
CA ARG A 122 -23.54 6.37 2.61
C ARG A 122 -23.76 7.87 2.50
N LEU A 123 -24.67 8.42 3.31
CA LEU A 123 -25.08 9.83 3.27
C LEU A 123 -24.38 10.68 4.33
N LEU A 124 -23.66 10.05 5.27
CA LEU A 124 -22.91 10.72 6.31
C LEU A 124 -21.73 11.47 5.67
N ALA A 125 -21.93 12.76 5.48
CA ALA A 125 -20.89 13.67 5.02
C ALA A 125 -20.09 14.17 6.23
N VAL A 126 -18.81 13.84 6.26
CA VAL A 126 -17.83 14.36 7.22
C VAL A 126 -16.74 15.04 6.40
N ASP A 127 -16.46 16.31 6.72
CA ASP A 127 -15.55 17.15 5.92
C ASP A 127 -14.08 16.74 6.05
N ASP A 128 -13.73 15.96 7.08
CA ASP A 128 -12.37 15.51 7.40
C ASP A 128 -12.31 13.96 7.49
N GLU A 129 -11.28 13.36 6.88
CA GLU A 129 -11.03 11.92 6.93
C GLU A 129 -10.54 11.44 8.31
N ASP A 130 -9.98 12.37 9.09
CA ASP A 130 -9.50 12.16 10.46
C ASP A 130 -10.43 12.78 11.51
N ALA A 131 -11.70 12.99 11.15
CA ALA A 131 -12.69 13.53 12.05
C ALA A 131 -12.81 12.70 13.35
N ASP A 132 -12.80 13.41 14.48
CA ASP A 132 -12.98 12.81 15.78
C ASP A 132 -14.42 12.36 16.03
N GLU A 133 -14.64 11.64 17.13
CA GLU A 133 -15.96 11.10 17.49
C GLU A 133 -17.02 12.19 17.64
N ALA A 134 -16.65 13.38 18.14
CA ALA A 134 -17.56 14.50 18.32
C ALA A 134 -18.00 15.11 16.98
N GLN A 135 -17.08 15.24 16.04
CA GLN A 135 -17.36 15.70 14.67
C GLN A 135 -18.25 14.70 13.92
N ILE A 136 -17.98 13.40 14.05
CA ILE A 136 -18.80 12.34 13.47
C ILE A 136 -20.23 12.39 14.05
N HIS A 137 -20.35 12.56 15.36
CA HIS A 137 -21.65 12.70 16.02
C HIS A 137 -22.42 13.94 15.54
N ALA A 138 -21.77 15.10 15.47
CA ALA A 138 -22.38 16.33 14.98
C ALA A 138 -22.84 16.21 13.51
N ALA A 139 -22.05 15.55 12.65
CA ALA A 139 -22.44 15.27 11.28
C ALA A 139 -23.66 14.34 11.21
N ALA A 140 -23.74 13.34 12.09
CA ALA A 140 -24.86 12.42 12.19
C ALA A 140 -26.15 13.13 12.68
N GLU A 141 -26.05 14.04 13.64
CA GLU A 141 -27.19 14.90 14.06
C GLU A 141 -27.66 15.82 12.94
N ALA A 142 -26.72 16.41 12.17
CA ALA A 142 -27.06 17.22 11.01
C ALA A 142 -27.75 16.39 9.92
N LEU A 143 -27.35 15.12 9.74
CA LEU A 143 -28.02 14.19 8.84
C LEU A 143 -29.44 13.86 9.34
N ARG A 144 -29.62 13.52 10.62
CA ARG A 144 -30.94 13.27 11.24
C ARG A 144 -31.87 14.46 11.09
N SER A 145 -31.37 15.68 11.28
CA SER A 145 -32.17 16.90 11.10
C SER A 145 -32.71 17.03 9.67
N ARG A 146 -31.90 16.65 8.67
CA ARG A 146 -32.29 16.69 7.25
C ARG A 146 -33.21 15.54 6.86
N ARG A 147 -32.94 14.35 7.40
CA ARG A 147 -33.57 13.06 7.04
C ARG A 147 -33.92 12.24 8.28
N PRO A 148 -34.93 12.66 9.05
CA PRO A 148 -35.34 11.96 10.27
C PRO A 148 -35.85 10.55 9.99
N GLU A 149 -36.38 10.29 8.80
CA GLU A 149 -36.86 8.98 8.36
C GLU A 149 -35.80 7.88 8.45
N LEU A 150 -34.51 8.20 8.27
CA LEU A 150 -33.40 7.24 8.38
C LEU A 150 -33.10 6.81 9.83
N PHE A 151 -33.72 7.48 10.80
CA PHE A 151 -33.53 7.25 12.23
C PHE A 151 -34.84 6.82 12.90
N GLY A 152 -35.78 6.27 12.12
CA GLY A 152 -37.08 5.80 12.61
C GLY A 152 -38.08 6.92 12.97
N GLU A 153 -37.75 8.19 12.71
CA GLU A 153 -38.64 9.31 12.97
C GLU A 153 -39.56 9.59 11.78
N VAL A 154 -40.86 9.37 11.97
CA VAL A 154 -41.86 9.78 10.98
C VAL A 154 -42.17 11.27 11.19
N ARG A 155 -41.78 12.12 10.23
CA ARG A 155 -42.22 13.53 10.22
C ARG A 155 -43.74 13.58 10.20
N THR A 156 -44.34 14.12 11.26
CA THR A 156 -45.76 14.47 11.28
C THR A 156 -46.05 15.44 10.13
N PRO A 157 -47.13 15.24 9.36
CA PRO A 157 -47.42 16.07 8.19
C PRO A 157 -47.52 17.54 8.60
N VAL A 158 -46.84 18.40 7.84
CA VAL A 158 -46.92 19.86 7.98
C VAL A 158 -48.41 20.25 7.92
N PRO A 159 -48.92 21.09 8.84
CA PRO A 159 -50.31 21.53 8.79
C PRO A 159 -50.61 22.10 7.41
N ALA A 160 -51.75 21.70 6.84
CA ALA A 160 -52.20 22.17 5.53
C ALA A 160 -52.03 23.70 5.47
N ALA A 161 -51.34 24.18 4.44
CA ALA A 161 -51.14 25.60 4.24
C ALA A 161 -52.49 26.32 4.38
N PRO A 162 -52.56 27.47 5.07
CA PRO A 162 -53.80 28.22 5.15
C PRO A 162 -54.30 28.47 3.73
N ALA A 163 -55.56 28.10 3.48
CA ALA A 163 -56.19 28.19 2.17
C ALA A 163 -56.31 29.66 1.75
N GLY A 164 -55.22 30.23 1.26
CA GLY A 164 -55.18 31.51 0.57
C GLY A 164 -55.75 31.32 -0.83
N ALA A 165 -57.06 31.22 -0.93
CA ALA A 165 -57.73 31.28 -2.22
C ALA A 165 -57.46 32.65 -2.86
N PRO A 166 -57.02 32.73 -4.13
CA PRO A 166 -56.91 34.01 -4.83
C PRO A 166 -58.31 34.62 -4.92
N ALA A 167 -58.41 35.91 -4.55
CA ALA A 167 -59.62 36.68 -4.72
C ALA A 167 -60.06 36.65 -6.19
N GLY A 168 -61.15 35.94 -6.48
CA GLY A 168 -61.89 36.05 -7.74
C GLY A 168 -61.82 34.83 -8.66
N ARG A 169 -62.69 33.84 -8.43
CA ARG A 169 -63.34 33.09 -9.54
C ARG A 169 -64.56 32.29 -9.09
N GLY A 170 -65.75 32.78 -9.47
CA GLY A 170 -67.00 32.01 -9.69
C GLY A 170 -67.77 31.51 -8.45
N PRO A 171 -69.12 31.44 -8.51
CA PRO A 171 -69.92 30.94 -7.38
C PRO A 171 -69.55 29.47 -7.08
N SER A 172 -69.25 29.24 -5.81
CA SER A 172 -69.04 27.92 -5.23
C SER A 172 -70.26 27.02 -5.51
N ARG A 173 -70.07 25.96 -6.30
CA ARG A 173 -70.97 24.81 -6.26
C ARG A 173 -70.60 24.01 -5.03
N THR A 174 -71.06 24.45 -3.87
CA THR A 174 -71.20 23.58 -2.70
C THR A 174 -72.31 22.56 -3.01
N THR A 175 -71.99 21.51 -3.75
CA THR A 175 -72.83 20.31 -3.73
C THR A 175 -72.63 19.64 -2.38
N SER A 176 -73.67 19.66 -1.56
CA SER A 176 -73.80 18.88 -0.34
C SER A 176 -73.39 17.42 -0.63
N PRO A 177 -72.74 16.71 0.32
CA PRO A 177 -72.38 15.31 0.13
C PRO A 177 -73.66 14.51 -0.15
N GLN A 178 -73.82 14.08 -1.40
CA GLN A 178 -74.96 13.25 -1.77
C GLN A 178 -74.82 11.91 -1.03
N LYS A 179 -75.89 11.50 -0.34
CA LYS A 179 -75.94 10.21 0.35
C LYS A 179 -75.60 9.10 -0.65
N PRO A 180 -74.70 8.16 -0.30
CA PRO A 180 -74.34 7.08 -1.20
C PRO A 180 -75.61 6.32 -1.62
N GLY A 181 -75.82 6.20 -2.94
CA GLY A 181 -76.99 5.54 -3.53
C GLY A 181 -78.09 6.46 -4.07
N SER A 182 -78.09 7.77 -3.78
CA SER A 182 -79.17 8.69 -4.24
C SER A 182 -79.22 8.84 -5.77
N ALA A 183 -78.06 8.89 -6.42
CA ALA A 183 -77.97 9.01 -7.87
C ALA A 183 -78.52 7.76 -8.59
N GLY A 184 -78.33 6.57 -8.01
CA GLY A 184 -78.89 5.32 -8.54
C GLY A 184 -80.41 5.27 -8.40
N LEU A 185 -80.94 5.79 -7.28
CA LEU A 185 -82.37 5.87 -7.00
C LEU A 185 -83.09 6.84 -7.96
N GLU A 186 -82.50 8.00 -8.25
CA GLU A 186 -83.03 8.93 -9.25
C GLU A 186 -83.01 8.34 -10.67
N MET A 187 -81.93 7.63 -11.03
CA MET A 187 -81.84 6.94 -12.31
C MET A 187 -82.86 5.81 -12.43
N ALA A 188 -83.14 5.08 -11.36
CA ALA A 188 -84.15 4.03 -11.33
C ALA A 188 -85.57 4.60 -11.47
N ARG A 189 -85.88 5.74 -10.82
CA ARG A 189 -87.15 6.45 -11.01
C ARG A 189 -87.32 6.95 -12.45
N ARG A 190 -86.30 7.59 -13.03
CA ARG A 190 -86.34 8.05 -14.43
C ARG A 190 -86.54 6.92 -15.44
N ARG A 191 -86.07 5.72 -15.12
CA ARG A 191 -86.20 4.53 -15.98
C ARG A 191 -87.46 3.71 -15.69
N GLY A 192 -88.32 4.16 -14.77
CA GLY A 192 -89.55 3.47 -14.41
C GLY A 192 -89.34 2.12 -13.71
N LEU A 193 -88.15 1.90 -13.14
CA LEU A 193 -87.78 0.65 -12.46
C LEU A 193 -88.27 0.61 -11.00
N ILE A 194 -88.79 1.72 -10.49
CA ILE A 194 -89.42 1.82 -9.17
C ILE A 194 -90.85 2.35 -9.40
N PRO A 195 -91.90 1.62 -8.98
CA PRO A 195 -93.26 2.13 -9.03
C PRO A 195 -93.42 3.28 -8.04
N GLU A 196 -93.89 4.43 -8.52
CA GLU A 196 -94.33 5.55 -7.67
C GLU A 196 -95.61 5.12 -6.95
N PHE A 197 -95.49 4.39 -5.85
CA PHE A 197 -96.60 4.26 -4.91
C PHE A 197 -96.76 5.61 -4.23
N SER A 198 -97.83 6.32 -4.60
CA SER A 198 -98.29 7.50 -3.89
C SER A 198 -98.62 7.10 -2.46
N ASP A 199 -97.79 7.51 -1.51
CA ASP A 199 -98.14 7.47 -0.10
C ASP A 199 -99.16 8.58 0.15
N ALA A 200 -100.43 8.19 0.10
CA ALA A 200 -101.52 8.94 0.69
C ALA A 200 -101.74 8.40 2.10
N ALA A 201 -101.69 9.32 3.06
CA ALA A 201 -102.15 9.24 4.44
C ALA A 201 -101.17 8.75 5.53
N SER A 202 -100.91 9.73 6.43
CA SER A 202 -100.73 9.63 7.89
C SER A 202 -99.48 8.95 8.47
#